data_AF-A0A2V8Z5N6-F1
#
_entry.id   AF-A0A2V8Z5N6-F1
#
_cell.length_a   1.000
_cell.length_b   1.000
_cell.length_c   1.000
_cell.angle_alpha   90.00
_cell.angle_beta   90.00
_cell.angle_gamma   90.00
#
_symmetry.space_group_name_H-M   'P 1'
#
loop_
_entity.id
_entity.type
_entity.pdbx_description
1 polymer ?
#
loop_
_entity_poly.entity_id
_entity_poly.type
_entity_poly.pdbx_seq_one_letter_code
_entity_poly.pdbx_strand_id
1 'polypeptide(L)'
;MKRIAPVVLLFVAAFETSTHGQASHVDAVHVQAGTVQTFYLHARLNPTSGDSVDGLPKGTLLRVKMLDSIDSSVNADGTEFHGTVVSGLTSSGELVIHSGSEVRGILALLRSRSHPEGFRYELLITDLTDHGKSYTLTASLNPSLADPRAASPSKPAARVTSKAGESGINH
;
A
#
# COMPACT_ATOMS: atom_id res chain seq x y z
N MET A 1 -77.50 -27.62 -8.25
CA MET A 1 -76.26 -27.41 -7.46
C MET A 1 -75.07 -27.92 -8.25
N LYS A 2 -74.14 -27.05 -8.66
CA LYS A 2 -72.73 -27.37 -8.98
C LYS A 2 -72.00 -26.04 -9.20
N ARG A 3 -71.17 -25.65 -8.24
CA ARG A 3 -70.35 -24.44 -8.24
C ARG A 3 -68.99 -24.80 -8.84
N ILE A 4 -68.55 -24.06 -9.85
CA ILE A 4 -67.23 -24.18 -10.47
C ILE A 4 -66.27 -23.30 -9.67
N ALA A 5 -65.20 -23.89 -9.13
CA ALA A 5 -64.15 -23.19 -8.40
C ALA A 5 -63.04 -22.74 -9.38
N PRO A 6 -62.46 -21.53 -9.24
CA PRO A 6 -61.31 -21.13 -10.01
C PRO A 6 -60.01 -21.63 -9.37
N VAL A 7 -59.17 -22.27 -10.19
CA VAL A 7 -57.79 -22.64 -9.88
C VAL A 7 -56.96 -21.35 -9.80
N VAL A 8 -56.38 -21.08 -8.64
CA VAL A 8 -55.43 -19.98 -8.42
C VAL A 8 -54.08 -20.39 -9.02
N LEU A 9 -53.68 -19.69 -10.09
CA LEU A 9 -52.39 -19.85 -10.75
C LEU A 9 -51.31 -19.13 -9.91
N LEU A 10 -50.39 -19.89 -9.34
CA LEU A 10 -49.25 -19.39 -8.57
C LEU A 10 -48.23 -18.76 -9.54
N PHE A 11 -48.15 -17.43 -9.60
CA PHE A 11 -47.05 -16.72 -10.24
C PHE A 11 -45.87 -16.66 -9.24
N VAL A 12 -44.89 -17.55 -9.40
CA VAL A 12 -43.60 -17.43 -8.71
C VAL A 12 -42.80 -16.35 -9.44
N ALA A 13 -42.80 -15.14 -8.90
CA ALA A 13 -41.90 -14.09 -9.34
C ALA A 13 -40.46 -14.51 -9.00
N ALA A 14 -39.66 -14.80 -10.02
CA ALA A 14 -38.22 -14.95 -9.85
C ALA A 14 -37.66 -13.59 -9.42
N PHE A 15 -37.22 -13.49 -8.17
CA PHE A 15 -36.37 -12.38 -7.74
C PHE A 15 -35.02 -12.56 -8.43
N GLU A 16 -34.83 -11.88 -9.56
CA GLU A 16 -33.50 -11.57 -10.05
C GLU A 16 -32.87 -10.59 -9.06
N THR A 17 -32.31 -11.11 -7.97
CA THR A 17 -31.34 -10.36 -7.18
C THR A 17 -30.14 -10.13 -8.08
N SER A 18 -30.14 -9.00 -8.79
CA SER A 18 -28.93 -8.45 -9.37
C SER A 18 -28.03 -8.10 -8.19
N THR A 19 -27.19 -9.05 -7.78
CA THR A 19 -26.00 -8.79 -7.00
C THR A 19 -25.19 -7.80 -7.82
N HIS A 20 -25.38 -6.51 -7.53
CA HIS A 20 -24.45 -5.47 -7.92
C HIS A 20 -23.15 -5.83 -7.21
N GLY A 21 -22.31 -6.61 -7.89
CA GLY A 21 -20.92 -6.74 -7.54
C GLY A 21 -20.37 -5.33 -7.55
N GLN A 22 -20.18 -4.75 -6.37
CA GLN A 22 -19.40 -3.54 -6.19
C GLN A 22 -18.05 -3.83 -6.84
N ALA A 23 -17.81 -3.27 -8.02
CA ALA A 23 -16.52 -3.39 -8.67
C ALA A 23 -15.50 -2.83 -7.70
N SER A 24 -14.64 -3.70 -7.15
CA SER A 24 -13.59 -3.30 -6.23
C SER A 24 -12.69 -2.32 -6.96
N HIS A 25 -12.84 -1.03 -6.66
CA HIS A 25 -12.02 0.02 -7.25
C HIS A 25 -10.63 -0.06 -6.63
N VAL A 26 -9.65 -0.46 -7.42
CA VAL A 26 -8.25 -0.46 -7.02
C VAL A 26 -7.70 0.94 -7.24
N ASP A 27 -7.24 1.60 -6.19
CA ASP A 27 -6.64 2.93 -6.31
C ASP A 27 -5.42 2.89 -7.23
N ALA A 28 -5.38 3.82 -8.18
CA ALA A 28 -4.29 3.89 -9.16
C ALA A 28 -3.00 4.45 -8.52
N VAL A 29 -1.87 3.89 -8.93
CA VAL A 29 -0.53 4.40 -8.60
C VAL A 29 -0.03 5.20 -9.79
N HIS A 30 0.37 6.45 -9.53
CA HIS A 30 0.92 7.34 -10.55
C HIS A 30 2.19 8.02 -10.03
N VAL A 31 3.30 7.79 -10.72
CA VAL A 31 4.63 8.31 -10.38
C VAL A 31 5.31 8.75 -11.67
N GLN A 32 5.89 9.95 -11.66
CA GLN A 32 6.58 10.52 -12.81
C GLN A 32 8.09 10.31 -12.71
N ALA A 33 8.74 10.10 -13.85
CA ALA A 33 10.19 10.13 -13.93
C ALA A 33 10.74 11.46 -13.36
N GLY A 34 11.85 11.35 -12.64
CA GLY A 34 12.51 12.47 -11.98
C GLY A 34 11.96 12.82 -10.60
N THR A 35 10.82 12.28 -10.17
CA THR A 35 10.32 12.49 -8.80
C THR A 35 11.13 11.68 -7.79
N VAL A 36 11.20 12.16 -6.55
CA VAL A 36 11.85 11.42 -5.45
C VAL A 36 10.78 10.80 -4.58
N GLN A 37 10.79 9.47 -4.50
CA GLN A 37 9.89 8.70 -3.66
C GLN A 37 10.65 8.16 -2.43
N THR A 38 9.95 8.06 -1.31
CA THR A 38 10.47 7.45 -0.08
C THR A 38 9.92 6.03 0.04
N PHE A 39 10.82 5.05 -0.04
CA PHE A 39 10.50 3.66 0.18
C PHE A 39 10.91 3.25 1.59
N TYR A 40 10.14 2.36 2.21
CA TYR A 40 10.41 1.78 3.52
C TYR A 40 10.96 0.38 3.32
N LEU A 41 12.18 0.12 3.80
CA LEU A 41 12.77 -1.21 3.76
C LEU A 41 11.94 -2.19 4.59
N HIS A 42 11.66 -3.35 4.00
CA HIS A 42 11.07 -4.49 4.67
C HIS A 42 12.17 -5.47 5.10
N ALA A 43 11.78 -6.50 5.87
CA ALA A 43 12.70 -7.60 6.15
C ALA A 43 13.11 -8.26 4.82
N ARG A 44 14.41 -8.50 4.61
CA ARG A 44 14.90 -9.20 3.42
C ARG A 44 14.34 -10.63 3.44
N LEU A 45 13.91 -11.13 2.27
CA LEU A 45 13.43 -12.52 2.17
C LEU A 45 14.56 -13.55 2.40
N ASN A 46 15.83 -13.18 2.16
CA ASN A 46 16.99 -14.04 2.31
C ASN A 46 18.22 -13.25 2.82
N PRO A 47 18.34 -12.99 4.14
CA PRO A 47 19.56 -12.44 4.71
C PRO A 47 20.61 -13.56 4.81
N THR A 48 21.44 -13.76 3.78
CA THR A 48 22.30 -14.97 3.70
C THR A 48 23.79 -14.70 3.65
N SER A 49 24.25 -13.47 3.90
CA SER A 49 25.63 -13.10 3.52
C SER A 49 26.48 -12.49 4.63
N GLY A 50 25.89 -11.97 5.70
CA GLY A 50 26.65 -11.13 6.64
C GLY A 50 27.09 -9.81 5.98
N ASP A 51 26.34 -9.38 4.96
CA ASP A 51 26.60 -8.12 4.27
C ASP A 51 26.20 -6.96 5.17
N SER A 52 26.90 -5.83 5.08
CA SER A 52 26.59 -4.64 5.90
C SER A 52 25.16 -4.10 5.65
N VAL A 53 24.60 -4.35 4.44
CA VAL A 53 23.20 -4.08 4.08
C VAL A 53 22.21 -4.95 4.89
N ASP A 54 22.61 -6.14 5.35
CA ASP A 54 21.78 -7.00 6.21
C ASP A 54 21.55 -6.38 7.60
N GLY A 55 22.43 -5.48 8.03
CA GLY A 55 22.30 -4.74 9.28
C GLY A 55 21.26 -3.61 9.24
N LEU A 56 20.70 -3.28 8.07
CA LEU A 56 19.73 -2.19 7.97
C LEU A 56 18.41 -2.55 8.68
N PRO A 57 17.95 -1.73 9.63
CA PRO A 57 16.68 -1.96 10.29
C PRO A 57 15.51 -1.95 9.30
N LYS A 58 14.51 -2.78 9.59
CA LYS A 58 13.20 -2.67 8.96
C LYS A 58 12.62 -1.27 9.21
N GLY A 59 11.98 -0.70 8.18
CA GLY A 59 11.45 0.66 8.20
C GLY A 59 12.49 1.73 7.85
N THR A 60 13.75 1.36 7.58
CA THR A 60 14.77 2.29 7.05
C THR A 60 14.23 2.99 5.81
N LEU A 61 14.42 4.30 5.74
CA LEU A 61 13.94 5.14 4.65
C LEU A 61 14.96 5.13 3.50
N LEU A 62 14.54 4.64 2.34
CA LEU A 62 15.30 4.68 1.11
C LEU A 62 14.69 5.72 0.17
N ARG A 63 15.40 6.83 -0.04
CA ARG A 63 14.97 7.89 -0.96
C ARG A 63 15.48 7.58 -2.36
N VAL A 64 14.56 7.39 -3.29
CA VAL A 64 14.88 6.98 -4.67
C VAL A 64 14.33 8.02 -5.63
N LYS A 65 15.20 8.55 -6.49
CA LYS A 65 14.79 9.32 -7.66
C LYS A 65 14.37 8.33 -8.73
N MET A 66 13.12 8.41 -9.16
CA MET A 66 12.56 7.55 -10.19
C MET A 66 13.17 7.91 -11.53
N LEU A 67 13.58 6.92 -12.31
CA LEU A 67 14.05 7.11 -13.69
C LEU A 67 12.92 6.87 -14.69
N ASP A 68 12.00 5.97 -14.36
CA ASP A 68 10.84 5.64 -15.18
C ASP A 68 9.56 6.27 -14.62
N SER A 69 8.63 6.63 -15.51
CA SER A 69 7.25 6.95 -15.12
C SER A 69 6.46 5.65 -15.00
N ILE A 70 5.66 5.52 -13.93
CA ILE A 70 4.76 4.39 -13.71
C ILE A 70 3.35 4.89 -13.46
N ASP A 71 2.41 4.34 -14.20
CA ASP A 71 0.98 4.59 -14.06
C ASP A 71 0.22 3.26 -14.17
N SER A 72 -0.38 2.83 -13.07
CA SER A 72 -1.07 1.53 -12.99
C SER A 72 -2.36 1.45 -13.80
N SER A 73 -2.83 2.54 -14.39
CA SER A 73 -3.96 2.51 -15.33
C SER A 73 -3.56 2.05 -16.73
N VAL A 74 -2.27 2.11 -17.06
CA VAL A 74 -1.72 1.75 -18.38
C VAL A 74 -0.63 0.69 -18.30
N ASN A 75 0.13 0.65 -17.20
CA ASN A 75 1.17 -0.33 -16.96
C ASN A 75 0.58 -1.59 -16.34
N ALA A 76 0.94 -2.75 -16.89
CA ALA A 76 0.53 -4.04 -16.37
C ALA A 76 1.22 -4.34 -15.02
N ASP A 77 0.63 -5.24 -14.23
CA ASP A 77 1.32 -5.83 -13.10
C ASP A 77 2.62 -6.52 -13.54
N GLY A 78 3.65 -6.40 -12.70
CA GLY A 78 5.01 -6.85 -13.02
C GLY A 78 5.83 -5.88 -13.86
N THR A 79 5.26 -4.74 -14.31
CA THR A 79 6.05 -3.72 -15.03
C THR A 79 7.23 -3.27 -14.18
N GLU A 80 8.44 -3.39 -14.72
CA GLU A 80 9.67 -2.97 -14.06
C GLU A 80 9.81 -1.45 -14.02
N PHE A 81 10.47 -0.94 -12.98
CA PHE A 81 10.92 0.44 -12.89
C PHE A 81 12.34 0.53 -12.36
N HIS A 82 13.03 1.59 -12.77
CA HIS A 82 14.39 1.91 -12.36
C HIS A 82 14.42 3.21 -11.55
N GLY A 83 15.41 3.30 -10.69
CA GLY A 83 15.64 4.45 -9.83
C GLY A 83 17.10 4.59 -9.43
N THR A 84 17.43 5.73 -8.84
CA THR A 84 18.75 5.98 -8.22
C THR A 84 18.58 6.44 -6.79
N VAL A 85 19.39 5.91 -5.88
CA VAL A 85 19.41 6.34 -4.47
C VAL A 85 19.87 7.79 -4.37
N VAL A 86 19.08 8.63 -3.72
CA VAL A 86 19.36 10.07 -3.59
C VAL A 86 20.33 10.36 -2.44
N SER A 87 20.23 9.61 -1.35
CA SER A 87 20.99 9.82 -0.13
C SER A 87 21.49 8.46 0.37
N GLY A 88 22.79 8.35 0.58
CA GLY A 88 23.39 7.12 1.08
C GLY A 88 22.83 6.71 2.45
N LEU A 89 22.85 5.41 2.72
CA LEU A 89 22.38 4.84 3.98
C LEU A 89 23.53 4.29 4.78
N THR A 90 23.50 4.54 6.08
CA THR A 90 24.51 4.05 7.02
C THR A 90 23.93 3.01 7.97
N SER A 91 24.71 1.98 8.28
CA SER A 91 24.42 1.01 9.33
C SER A 91 25.59 0.96 10.31
N SER A 92 25.33 1.03 11.61
CA SER A 92 26.37 1.02 12.65
C SER A 92 27.50 2.05 12.44
N GLY A 93 27.20 3.19 11.81
CA GLY A 93 28.18 4.26 11.50
C GLY A 93 28.96 4.07 10.20
N GLU A 94 28.78 2.96 9.48
CA GLU A 94 29.40 2.70 8.18
C GLU A 94 28.42 2.99 7.04
N LEU A 95 28.90 3.56 5.93
CA LEU A 95 28.11 3.75 4.72
C LEU A 95 27.93 2.39 4.01
N VAL A 96 26.69 1.90 3.95
CA VAL A 96 26.38 0.57 3.40
C VAL A 96 25.71 0.61 2.03
N ILE A 97 25.07 1.73 1.69
CA ILE A 97 24.49 2.00 0.37
C ILE A 97 24.90 3.43 0.00
N HIS A 98 25.51 3.63 -1.16
CA HIS A 98 25.95 4.95 -1.58
C HIS A 98 24.81 5.75 -2.24
N SER A 99 24.97 7.07 -2.32
CA SER A 99 24.16 7.86 -3.24
C SER A 99 24.53 7.49 -4.68
N GLY A 100 23.54 7.41 -5.56
CA GLY A 100 23.73 7.00 -6.95
C GLY A 100 23.67 5.50 -7.18
N SER A 101 23.53 4.67 -6.14
CA SER A 101 23.25 3.24 -6.33
C SER A 101 21.96 3.06 -7.15
N GLU A 102 21.98 2.07 -8.02
CA GLU A 102 20.86 1.76 -8.89
C GLU A 102 19.82 0.93 -8.14
N VAL A 103 18.54 1.19 -8.42
CA VAL A 103 17.41 0.49 -7.84
C VAL A 103 16.58 -0.10 -8.96
N ARG A 104 16.16 -1.36 -8.78
CA ARG A 104 15.19 -2.03 -9.65
C ARG A 104 13.99 -2.48 -8.83
N GLY A 105 12.81 -2.28 -9.40
CA GLY A 105 11.56 -2.66 -8.77
C GLY A 105 10.48 -3.01 -9.77
N ILE A 106 9.31 -3.35 -9.25
CA ILE A 106 8.13 -3.74 -10.02
C ILE A 106 6.88 -3.04 -9.50
N LEU A 107 5.93 -2.79 -10.40
CA LEU A 107 4.54 -2.49 -10.06
C LEU A 107 3.82 -3.79 -9.70
N ALA A 108 3.48 -3.98 -8.44
CA ALA A 108 2.84 -5.21 -7.95
C ALA A 108 1.36 -4.98 -7.60
N LEU A 109 0.50 -5.89 -8.05
CA LEU A 109 -0.88 -5.98 -7.58
C LEU A 109 -0.94 -6.91 -6.37
N LEU A 110 -1.19 -6.34 -5.19
CA LEU A 110 -1.16 -7.06 -3.92
C LEU A 110 -2.56 -7.20 -3.34
N ARG A 111 -2.82 -8.28 -2.61
CA ARG A 111 -4.05 -8.42 -1.83
C ARG A 111 -4.08 -7.37 -0.72
N SER A 112 -5.16 -6.61 -0.64
CA SER A 112 -5.33 -5.59 0.38
C SER A 112 -5.55 -6.25 1.75
N ARG A 113 -4.80 -5.79 2.77
CA ARG A 113 -5.01 -6.24 4.16
C ARG A 113 -6.17 -5.51 4.85
N SER A 114 -6.48 -4.29 4.43
CA SER A 114 -7.56 -3.47 4.99
C SER A 114 -8.91 -3.75 4.35
N HIS A 115 -8.93 -4.42 3.20
CA HIS A 115 -10.13 -4.81 2.47
C HIS A 115 -9.99 -6.28 2.04
N PRO A 116 -10.56 -7.23 2.80
CA PRO A 116 -10.34 -8.66 2.58
C PRO A 116 -10.78 -9.17 1.19
N GLU A 117 -11.64 -8.41 0.52
CA GLU A 117 -12.13 -8.56 -0.84
C GLU A 117 -11.34 -7.78 -1.92
N GLY A 118 -10.39 -6.90 -1.56
CA GLY A 118 -9.77 -5.95 -2.48
C GLY A 118 -8.31 -6.24 -2.85
N PHE A 119 -7.87 -5.70 -3.98
CA PHE A 119 -6.48 -5.61 -4.41
C PHE A 119 -5.98 -4.16 -4.33
N ARG A 120 -4.66 -3.96 -4.30
CA ARG A 120 -4.02 -2.64 -4.38
C ARG A 120 -2.74 -2.70 -5.20
N TYR A 121 -2.47 -1.66 -5.99
CA TYR A 121 -1.17 -1.50 -6.61
C TYR A 121 -0.15 -0.95 -5.61
N GLU A 122 1.10 -1.39 -5.72
CA GLU A 122 2.23 -0.93 -4.92
C GLU A 122 3.51 -0.96 -5.78
N LEU A 123 4.40 0.01 -5.58
CA LEU A 123 5.76 -0.10 -6.12
C LEU A 123 6.64 -0.85 -5.12
N LEU A 124 7.22 -1.96 -5.58
CA LEU A 124 8.14 -2.78 -4.79
C LEU A 124 9.54 -2.69 -5.38
N ILE A 125 10.48 -2.16 -4.62
CA ILE A 125 11.90 -2.36 -4.89
C ILE A 125 12.22 -3.82 -4.58
N THR A 126 12.99 -4.46 -5.44
CA THR A 126 13.36 -5.88 -5.35
C THR A 126 14.88 -6.08 -5.35
N ASP A 127 15.61 -5.20 -6.03
CA ASP A 127 17.07 -5.24 -6.08
C ASP A 127 17.67 -3.83 -6.01
N LEU A 128 18.86 -3.75 -5.42
CA LEU A 128 19.69 -2.56 -5.36
C LEU A 128 21.11 -2.93 -5.78
N THR A 129 21.71 -2.15 -6.68
CA THR A 129 23.11 -2.34 -7.10
C THR A 129 23.95 -1.15 -6.70
N ASP A 130 24.96 -1.40 -5.87
CA ASP A 130 25.89 -0.39 -5.37
C ASP A 130 27.32 -0.74 -5.78
N HIS A 131 27.96 0.14 -6.55
CA HIS A 131 29.32 -0.08 -7.09
C HIS A 131 29.54 -1.48 -7.72
N GLY A 132 28.53 -1.99 -8.42
CA GLY A 132 28.58 -3.30 -9.09
C GLY A 132 28.25 -4.50 -8.20
N LYS A 133 27.99 -4.30 -6.90
CA LYS A 133 27.47 -5.34 -6.01
C LYS A 133 25.94 -5.23 -5.89
N SER A 134 25.24 -6.33 -6.17
CA SER A 134 23.78 -6.38 -6.13
C SER A 134 23.26 -6.99 -4.82
N TYR A 135 22.17 -6.42 -4.32
CA TYR A 135 21.51 -6.75 -3.07
C TYR A 135 20.02 -6.94 -3.32
N THR A 136 19.51 -8.16 -3.14
CA THR A 136 18.07 -8.42 -3.16
C THR A 136 17.42 -7.92 -1.88
N LEU A 137 16.58 -6.90 -1.96
CA LEU A 137 15.90 -6.30 -0.81
C LEU A 137 14.50 -5.90 -1.20
N THR A 138 13.58 -5.89 -0.23
CA THR A 138 12.21 -5.46 -0.50
C THR A 138 11.97 -4.12 0.17
N ALA A 139 11.50 -3.13 -0.58
CA ALA A 139 11.05 -1.86 -0.02
C ALA A 139 9.80 -1.38 -0.77
N SER A 140 8.90 -0.67 -0.09
CA SER A 140 7.66 -0.17 -0.71
C SER A 140 7.32 1.24 -0.25
N LEU A 141 6.42 1.93 -0.96
CA LEU A 141 5.97 3.27 -0.56
C LEU A 141 5.17 3.23 0.73
N ASN A 142 4.45 2.12 0.97
CA ASN A 142 3.64 1.94 2.15
C ASN A 142 4.38 1.23 3.30
N PRO A 143 4.50 1.85 4.49
CA PRO A 143 5.14 1.21 5.65
C PRO A 143 4.35 0.01 6.20
N SER A 144 3.06 -0.14 5.89
CA SER A 144 2.20 -1.21 6.41
C SER A 144 2.39 -2.58 5.76
N LEU A 145 3.15 -2.67 4.66
CA LEU A 145 3.68 -3.96 4.20
C LEU A 145 4.64 -4.56 5.22
N ALA A 146 5.27 -3.71 6.03
CA ALA A 146 6.24 -4.11 7.01
C ALA A 146 5.55 -4.74 8.23
N ASP A 147 4.44 -4.22 8.77
CA ASP A 147 3.95 -4.58 10.11
C ASP A 147 2.41 -4.76 10.20
N PRO A 148 1.88 -5.90 10.70
CA PRO A 148 0.46 -6.06 11.02
C PRO A 148 -0.07 -5.13 12.13
N ARG A 149 0.79 -4.42 12.89
CA ARG A 149 0.36 -3.53 13.99
C ARG A 149 0.18 -2.06 13.60
N ALA A 150 0.58 -1.64 12.40
CA ALA A 150 0.55 -0.23 12.00
C ALA A 150 -0.77 0.24 11.35
N ALA A 151 -1.76 -0.64 11.19
CA ALA A 151 -3.07 -0.25 10.67
C ALA A 151 -3.96 0.31 11.78
N SER A 152 -3.80 1.59 12.10
CA SER A 152 -4.85 2.36 12.78
C SER A 152 -4.85 3.79 12.26
N PRO A 153 -5.75 4.16 11.32
CA PRO A 153 -6.03 5.55 11.08
C PRO A 153 -6.77 6.10 12.31
N SER A 154 -6.07 6.91 13.11
CA SER A 154 -6.71 7.70 14.17
C SER A 154 -7.71 8.66 13.54
N LYS A 155 -8.99 8.29 13.60
CA LYS A 155 -10.12 9.18 13.34
C LYS A 155 -9.95 10.46 14.18
N PRO A 156 -10.06 11.67 13.61
CA PRO A 156 -10.02 12.88 14.42
C PRO A 156 -11.20 12.84 15.39
N ALA A 157 -10.90 12.77 16.68
CA ALA A 157 -11.90 12.89 17.72
C ALA A 157 -12.55 14.27 17.60
N ALA A 158 -13.86 14.28 17.33
CA ALA A 158 -14.68 15.47 17.41
C ALA A 158 -14.47 16.10 18.79
N ARG A 159 -13.92 17.32 18.81
CA ARG A 159 -13.80 18.17 19.99
C ARG A 159 -15.21 18.47 20.48
N VAL A 160 -15.69 17.69 21.46
CA VAL A 160 -16.89 18.03 22.24
C VAL A 160 -16.53 19.27 23.06
N THR A 161 -17.09 20.41 22.65
CA THR A 161 -17.09 21.66 23.40
C THR A 161 -17.86 21.45 24.70
N SER A 162 -17.14 21.38 25.83
CA SER A 162 -17.73 21.49 27.17
C SER A 162 -18.14 22.95 27.41
N LYS A 163 -19.45 23.17 27.40
CA LYS A 163 -20.12 24.38 27.88
C LYS A 163 -20.05 24.38 29.41
N ALA A 164 -19.16 25.16 30.00
CA ALA A 164 -19.16 25.44 31.43
C ALA A 164 -20.25 26.49 31.72
N GLY A 165 -21.20 26.11 32.57
CA GLY A 165 -22.32 26.96 32.98
C GLY A 165 -21.88 27.97 34.03
N GLU A 166 -22.24 29.23 33.80
CA GLU A 166 -22.29 30.26 34.83
C GLU A 166 -23.76 30.44 35.20
N SER A 167 -24.15 29.82 36.31
CA SER A 167 -25.49 29.90 36.88
C SER A 167 -25.58 31.17 37.73
N GLY A 168 -26.03 32.27 37.12
CA GLY A 168 -26.70 33.33 37.86
C GLY A 168 -28.18 33.00 38.00
N ILE A 169 -28.76 33.21 39.19
CA ILE A 169 -30.04 33.88 39.43
C ILE A 169 -30.19 34.10 40.96
N ASN A 170 -30.55 35.33 41.27
CA ASN A 170 -30.83 35.94 42.57
C ASN A 170 -32.10 35.39 43.24
N HIS A 171 -32.17 35.44 44.57
CA HIS A 171 -33.15 36.27 45.31
C HIS A 171 -32.83 36.35 46.80
#